data_AF-A0A9D8KAE2-F1
#
_entry.id   AF-A0A9D8KAE2-F1
#
_cell.length_a   1.000
_cell.length_b   1.000
_cell.length_c   1.000
_cell.angle_alpha   90.00
_cell.angle_beta   90.00
_cell.angle_gamma   90.00
#
_symmetry.space_group_name_H-M   'P 1'
#
loop_
_entity.id
_entity.type
_entity.pdbx_description
1 polymer ?
#
loop_
_entity_poly.entity_id
_entity_poly.type
_entity_poly.pdbx_seq_one_letter_code
_entity_poly.pdbx_strand_id
1 'polypeptide(L)' 'MTHDIDMGLPRDLSRRQIRVFLDANAEDYDGPTALVEAADLAFDLPESWLDDPDHWIWDEAFEANERARPKP' A
#
# COMPACT_ATOMS: atom_id res chain seq x y z
N MET A 1 -16.63 -27.79 11.71
CA MET A 1 -17.08 -26.54 12.35
C MET A 1 -15.82 -25.79 12.75
N THR A 2 -15.19 -25.14 11.78
CA THR A 2 -14.05 -24.25 12.03
C THR A 2 -14.63 -22.85 12.02
N HIS A 3 -14.64 -22.22 13.19
CA HIS A 3 -14.85 -20.79 13.29
C HIS A 3 -13.65 -20.12 12.64
N ASP A 4 -13.83 -19.60 11.43
CA ASP A 4 -12.92 -18.57 10.92
C ASP A 4 -13.62 -17.24 11.03
N ILE A 5 -12.98 -16.37 11.79
CA ILE A 5 -13.42 -15.08 12.25
C ILE A 5 -13.66 -14.23 10.99
N ASP A 6 -14.90 -13.78 10.76
CA ASP A 6 -15.19 -12.63 9.89
C ASP A 6 -14.60 -11.41 10.62
N MET A 7 -13.26 -11.27 10.59
CA MET A 7 -12.59 -10.04 10.98
C MET A 7 -13.07 -9.04 9.96
N GLY A 8 -13.98 -8.15 10.37
CA GLY A 8 -14.56 -7.10 9.55
C GLY A 8 -13.52 -6.09 9.10
N LEU A 9 -12.56 -6.54 8.28
CA LEU A 9 -11.80 -5.71 7.38
C LEU A 9 -12.85 -5.02 6.50
N PRO A 10 -12.85 -3.68 6.41
CA PRO A 10 -13.74 -3.00 5.49
C PRO A 10 -13.48 -3.60 4.11
N ARG A 11 -14.47 -4.34 3.58
CA ARG A 11 -14.35 -5.16 2.37
C ARG A 11 -14.07 -4.36 1.09
N ASP A 12 -13.94 -3.05 1.22
CA ASP A 12 -13.39 -2.15 0.21
C ASP A 12 -12.30 -1.30 0.88
N LEU A 13 -11.06 -1.77 0.84
CA LEU A 13 -9.91 -0.89 1.03
C LEU A 13 -9.97 0.16 -0.07
N SER A 14 -10.38 1.36 0.31
CA SER A 14 -10.43 2.46 -0.64
C SER A 14 -9.01 2.84 -1.02
N ARG A 15 -8.77 3.14 -2.30
CA ARG A 15 -7.53 3.75 -2.79
C ARG A 15 -7.04 4.89 -1.89
N ARG A 16 -7.97 5.64 -1.28
CA ARG A 16 -7.67 6.68 -0.29
C ARG A 16 -6.96 6.17 0.97
N GLN A 17 -7.39 5.05 1.55
CA GLN A 17 -6.77 4.49 2.76
C GLN A 17 -5.34 4.05 2.48
N ILE A 18 -5.13 3.35 1.36
CA ILE A 18 -3.80 2.92 0.94
C ILE A 18 -2.92 4.14 0.67
N ARG A 19 -3.42 5.17 -0.05
CA ARG A 19 -2.68 6.41 -0.26
C ARG A 19 -2.25 7.08 1.05
N VAL A 20 -3.15 7.20 2.03
CA VAL A 20 -2.83 7.79 3.34
C VAL A 20 -1.75 6.98 4.06
N PHE A 21 -1.81 5.65 3.97
CA PHE A 21 -0.77 4.79 4.55
C PHE A 21 0.58 4.97 3.84
N LEU A 22 0.60 4.95 2.50
CA LEU A 22 1.82 5.15 1.72
C LEU A 22 2.46 6.51 2.05
N ASP A 23 1.67 7.58 2.06
CA ASP A 23 2.14 8.93 2.41
C ASP A 23 2.72 9.00 3.82
N ALA A 24 2.09 8.34 4.80
CA ALA A 24 2.52 8.37 6.19
C ALA A 24 3.82 7.61 6.46
N ASN A 25 4.17 6.66 5.60
CA ASN A 25 5.32 5.78 5.78
C ASN A 25 6.44 6.04 4.76
N ALA A 26 6.21 6.85 3.72
CA ALA A 26 7.14 7.01 2.61
C ALA A 26 8.56 7.47 2.99
N GLU A 27 8.73 8.14 4.14
CA GLU A 27 10.04 8.55 4.67
C GLU A 27 10.84 7.37 5.28
N ASP A 28 10.16 6.31 5.71
CA ASP A 28 10.75 5.17 6.43
C ASP A 28 11.19 4.04 5.49
N TYR A 29 10.77 4.08 4.22
CA TYR A 29 11.01 3.01 3.25
C TYR A 29 11.86 3.48 2.07
N ASP A 30 12.83 2.65 1.69
CA ASP A 30 13.82 2.93 0.66
C ASP A 30 13.28 2.68 -0.76
N GLY A 31 12.18 3.35 -1.08
CA GLY A 31 11.57 3.36 -2.40
C GLY A 31 10.17 2.76 -2.48
N PRO A 32 9.53 2.87 -3.66
CA PRO A 32 8.15 2.45 -3.90
C PRO A 32 7.91 0.95 -3.67
N THR A 33 8.88 0.09 -4.04
CA THR A 33 8.78 -1.37 -3.83
C THR A 33 8.62 -1.72 -2.36
N ALA A 34 9.54 -1.26 -1.51
CA ALA A 34 9.47 -1.52 -0.07
C ALA A 34 8.20 -0.93 0.57
N LEU A 35 7.71 0.20 0.04
CA LEU A 35 6.50 0.86 0.51
C LEU A 35 5.22 0.09 0.14
N VAL A 36 5.14 -0.48 -1.07
CA VAL A 36 4.03 -1.35 -1.47
C VAL A 36 4.06 -2.68 -0.71
N GLU A 37 5.24 -3.26 -0.49
CA GLU A 37 5.39 -4.46 0.36
C GLU A 37 4.92 -4.19 1.80
N ALA A 38 5.21 -3.01 2.36
CA ALA A 38 4.69 -2.61 3.66
C ALA A 38 3.16 -2.46 3.66
N ALA A 39 2.59 -1.95 2.58
CA ALA A 39 1.14 -1.85 2.41
C ALA A 39 0.50 -3.23 2.29
N ASP A 40 1.13 -4.17 1.58
CA ASP A 40 0.70 -5.57 1.49
C ASP A 40 0.61 -6.21 2.88
N LEU A 41 1.68 -6.11 3.66
CA LEU A 41 1.71 -6.61 5.04
C LEU A 41 0.65 -5.96 5.96
N ALA A 42 0.31 -4.70 5.73
CA ALA A 42 -0.66 -3.96 6.54
C ALA A 42 -2.12 -4.22 6.15
N PHE A 43 -2.36 -4.54 4.87
CA PHE A 43 -3.70 -4.55 4.29
C PHE A 43 -4.11 -5.87 3.63
N ASP A 44 -3.21 -6.85 3.57
CA ASP A 44 -3.40 -8.13 2.89
C ASP A 44 -3.84 -7.90 1.43
N LEU A 45 -2.95 -7.25 0.66
CA LEU A 45 -3.29 -6.82 -0.68
C LEU A 45 -3.38 -8.03 -1.61
N PRO A 46 -4.25 -7.99 -2.64
CA PRO A 46 -4.26 -9.05 -3.64
C PRO A 46 -2.89 -9.16 -4.34
N GLU A 47 -2.33 -10.38 -4.42
CA GLU A 47 -1.06 -10.65 -5.11
C GLU A 47 -1.05 -10.09 -6.55
N SER A 48 -2.20 -10.12 -7.23
CA SER A 48 -2.36 -9.57 -8.57
C SER A 48 -2.14 -8.04 -8.67
N TRP A 49 -2.22 -7.30 -7.57
CA TRP A 49 -1.91 -5.86 -7.54
C TRP A 49 -0.41 -5.61 -7.53
N LEU A 50 0.36 -6.53 -6.94
CA LEU A 50 1.82 -6.49 -6.89
C LEU A 50 2.43 -6.97 -8.21
N ASP A 51 1.84 -7.99 -8.81
CA ASP A 51 2.31 -8.56 -10.09
C ASP A 51 2.00 -7.69 -11.32
N ASP A 52 1.05 -6.76 -11.20
CA ASP A 52 0.69 -5.83 -12.27
C ASP A 52 1.43 -4.49 -12.09
N PRO A 53 2.50 -4.21 -12.86
CA PRO A 53 3.27 -2.97 -12.73
C PRO A 53 2.48 -1.72 -13.16
N ASP A 54 1.39 -1.89 -13.92
CA ASP A 54 0.50 -0.80 -14.34
C ASP A 54 -0.64 -0.57 -13.32
N HIS A 55 -0.67 -1.34 -12.22
CA HIS A 55 -1.66 -1.19 -11.18
C HIS A 55 -1.45 0.14 -10.43
N TRP A 56 -2.54 0.86 -10.17
CA TRP A 56 -2.54 2.19 -9.57
C TRP A 56 -1.81 2.29 -8.22
N ILE A 57 -1.61 1.17 -7.52
CA ILE A 57 -0.87 1.16 -6.24
C ILE A 57 0.59 1.56 -6.43
N TRP A 58 1.18 1.20 -7.56
CA TRP A 58 2.55 1.57 -7.90
C TRP A 58 2.64 3.08 -8.12
N ASP A 59 1.71 3.67 -8.87
CA ASP A 59 1.64 5.14 -9.03
C ASP A 59 1.56 5.85 -7.68
N GLU A 60 0.67 5.41 -6.78
CA GLU A 60 0.53 6.01 -5.45
C GLU A 60 1.82 5.89 -4.63
N ALA A 61 2.53 4.77 -4.73
CA ALA A 61 3.79 4.55 -4.03
C ALA A 61 4.94 5.37 -4.61
N PHE A 62 5.01 5.51 -5.94
CA PHE A 62 5.97 6.40 -6.62
C PHE A 62 5.76 7.84 -6.17
N GLU A 63 4.52 8.33 -6.26
CA GLU A 63 4.23 9.70 -5.88
C GLU A 63 4.46 9.93 -4.38
N ALA A 64 4.12 8.98 -3.51
CA ALA A 64 4.38 9.09 -2.08
C ALA A 64 5.89 9.18 -1.79
N ASN A 65 6.69 8.33 -2.44
CA ASN A 65 8.15 8.38 -2.32
C ASN A 65 8.73 9.70 -2.88
N GLU A 66 8.21 10.22 -4.00
CA GLU A 66 8.64 11.53 -4.52
C GLU A 66 8.26 12.69 -3.59
N ARG A 67 7.08 12.63 -2.95
CA ARG A 67 6.65 13.63 -1.98
C ARG A 67 7.53 13.64 -0.72
N ALA A 68 7.96 12.47 -0.26
CA ALA A 68 8.81 12.29 0.92
C ALA A 68 10.26 12.72 0.67
N ARG A 69 10.72 12.70 -0.58
CA ARG A 69 12.09 13.14 -0.90
C ARG A 69 12.25 14.63 -0.63
N PRO A 70 13.34 15.04 0.06
CA PRO A 70 13.63 16.45 0.23
C PRO A 70 13.80 17.11 -1.14
N LYS A 71 13.01 18.15 -1.40
CA LYS A 71 13.18 19.00 -2.59
C LYS A 71 14.53 19.74 -2.48
N PRO A 72 15.27 19.89 -3.58
CA PRO A 72 16.55 20.59 -3.59
C PRO A 72 16.43 22.06 -3.17
#